data_AF-A0AAN8XSW5-F1
#
_entry.id   AF-A0AAN8XSW5-F1
#
_cell.length_a   1.000
_cell.length_b   1.000
_cell.length_c   1.000
_cell.angle_alpha   90.00
_cell.angle_beta   90.00
_cell.angle_gamma   90.00
#
_symmetry.space_group_name_H-M   'P 1'
#
loop_
_entity.id
_entity.type
_entity.pdbx_description
1 polymer ?
#
loop_
_entity_poly.entity_id
_entity_poly.type
_entity_poly.pdbx_seq_one_letter_code
_entity_poly.pdbx_strand_id
1 'polypeptide(L)'
;MLTCHQPSKITEDALQEQAKWEDWTKDLAIICEHCSSTEACVSLWVRALPLISGGAASPIKAMFPYRANSRDQFLKWPLGKQRAAEFQRGREVKRWLEICNVEGREQWSLTQIVGWARRYAHTPLPYRKILRTDNKNQMEILPLEDPDLVCGCEWVGRRASEIKVNLPMEEFQPGIVVDVTKAVAWKAVLSFMEDLLRASHSQAWQENSNHVVVPPKTISFKHVKAALSFTRPEFDLFTCDGLGTVAELVE
;
A
#
# COMPACT_ATOMS: atom_id res chain seq x y z
N MET A 1 -56.18 15.46 -18.32
CA MET A 1 -54.86 15.67 -18.96
C MET A 1 -53.83 14.89 -18.17
N LEU A 2 -53.37 13.75 -18.69
CA LEU A 2 -52.27 12.99 -18.10
C LEU A 2 -50.96 13.70 -18.49
N THR A 3 -50.30 14.33 -17.52
CA THR A 3 -48.97 14.90 -17.75
C THR A 3 -47.93 13.79 -17.61
N CYS A 4 -47.38 13.36 -18.75
CA CYS A 4 -46.20 12.51 -18.81
C CYS A 4 -45.06 13.15 -18.01
N HIS A 5 -44.69 12.53 -16.89
CA HIS A 5 -43.43 12.83 -16.21
C HIS A 5 -42.28 12.45 -17.16
N GLN A 6 -41.52 13.44 -17.63
CA GLN A 6 -40.26 13.15 -18.29
C GLN A 6 -39.31 12.54 -17.25
N PRO A 7 -38.64 11.41 -17.54
CA PRO A 7 -37.63 10.87 -16.66
C PRO A 7 -36.48 11.89 -16.53
N SER A 8 -36.23 12.31 -15.29
CA SER A 8 -35.19 13.27 -14.92
C SER A 8 -33.80 12.79 -15.34
N LYS A 9 -32.93 13.67 -15.87
CA LYS A 9 -31.52 13.42 -16.28
C LYS A 9 -30.71 12.43 -15.40
N ILE A 10 -31.00 12.37 -14.10
CA ILE A 10 -30.41 11.44 -13.13
C ILE A 10 -30.56 9.95 -13.55
N THR A 11 -31.65 9.57 -14.22
CA THR A 11 -31.87 8.19 -14.66
C THR A 11 -31.07 7.82 -15.90
N GLU A 12 -30.80 8.77 -16.79
CA GLU A 12 -30.01 8.52 -18.01
C GLU A 12 -28.52 8.35 -17.67
N ASP A 13 -27.98 9.18 -16.77
CA ASP A 13 -26.59 9.07 -16.29
C ASP A 13 -26.36 7.71 -15.59
N ALA A 14 -27.31 7.26 -14.76
CA ALA A 14 -27.22 5.98 -14.06
C ALA A 14 -27.24 4.77 -15.02
N LEU A 15 -28.07 4.81 -16.06
CA LEU A 15 -28.14 3.75 -17.07
C LEU A 15 -26.86 3.68 -17.91
N GLN A 16 -26.32 4.85 -18.29
CA GLN A 16 -25.08 4.92 -19.05
C GLN A 16 -23.87 4.40 -18.25
N GLU A 17 -23.84 4.65 -16.93
CA GLU A 17 -22.80 4.10 -16.05
C GLU A 17 -22.93 2.60 -15.82
N GLN A 18 -24.15 2.09 -15.73
CA GLN A 18 -24.38 0.65 -15.63
C GLN A 18 -23.86 -0.07 -16.88
N ALA A 19 -24.11 0.47 -18.08
CA ALA A 19 -23.56 -0.07 -19.33
C ALA A 19 -22.02 -0.04 -19.35
N LYS A 20 -21.40 1.08 -18.93
CA LYS A 20 -19.94 1.19 -18.81
C LYS A 20 -19.36 0.17 -17.84
N TRP A 21 -20.04 -0.07 -16.72
CA TRP A 21 -19.62 -1.09 -15.77
C TRP A 21 -19.69 -2.49 -16.38
N GLU A 22 -20.80 -2.83 -17.03
CA GLU A 22 -20.99 -4.15 -17.64
C GLU A 22 -19.89 -4.42 -18.67
N ASP A 23 -19.57 -3.46 -19.52
CA ASP A 23 -18.47 -3.59 -20.49
C ASP A 23 -17.11 -3.75 -19.80
N TRP A 24 -16.82 -2.92 -18.79
CA TRP A 24 -15.58 -3.05 -18.02
C TRP A 24 -15.46 -4.40 -17.29
N THR A 25 -16.56 -4.96 -16.80
CA THR A 25 -16.54 -6.30 -16.18
C THR A 25 -16.35 -7.42 -17.18
N LYS A 26 -16.82 -7.29 -18.42
CA LYS A 26 -16.53 -8.25 -19.49
C LYS A 26 -15.05 -8.25 -19.81
N ASP A 27 -14.44 -7.07 -19.93
CA ASP A 27 -13.00 -6.95 -20.18
C ASP A 27 -12.17 -7.59 -19.05
N LEU A 28 -12.57 -7.35 -17.78
CA LEU A 28 -11.92 -8.00 -16.64
C LEU A 28 -12.13 -9.50 -16.60
N ALA A 29 -13.29 -10.01 -16.99
CA ALA A 29 -13.55 -11.44 -17.08
C ALA A 29 -12.62 -12.10 -18.11
N ILE A 30 -12.42 -11.47 -19.27
CA ILE A 30 -11.46 -11.94 -20.29
C ILE A 30 -10.04 -11.97 -19.71
N ILE A 31 -9.61 -10.93 -18.99
CA ILE A 31 -8.29 -10.93 -18.34
C ILE A 31 -8.19 -12.01 -17.26
N CYS A 32 -9.28 -12.25 -16.53
CA CYS A 32 -9.35 -13.28 -15.50
C CYS A 32 -9.15 -14.69 -16.07
N GLU A 33 -9.65 -14.98 -17.27
CA GLU A 33 -9.44 -16.26 -17.96
C GLU A 33 -7.97 -16.51 -18.33
N HIS A 34 -7.19 -15.44 -18.57
CA HIS A 34 -5.77 -15.51 -18.91
C HIS A 34 -4.85 -15.48 -17.68
N CYS A 35 -5.40 -15.44 -16.47
CA CYS A 35 -4.61 -15.43 -15.25
C CYS A 35 -3.99 -16.80 -14.97
N SER A 36 -2.71 -16.81 -14.59
CA SER A 36 -1.94 -18.04 -14.34
C SER A 36 -2.32 -18.77 -13.05
N SER A 37 -3.09 -18.15 -12.16
CA SER A 37 -3.50 -18.74 -10.88
C SER A 37 -4.78 -18.10 -10.34
N THR A 38 -5.46 -18.82 -9.45
CA THR A 38 -6.60 -18.27 -8.68
C THR A 38 -6.22 -17.04 -7.89
N GLU A 39 -5.03 -17.01 -7.31
CA GLU A 39 -4.53 -15.87 -6.55
C GLU A 39 -4.39 -14.63 -7.43
N ALA A 40 -3.93 -14.78 -8.68
CA ALA A 40 -3.90 -13.70 -9.65
C ALA A 40 -5.32 -13.18 -9.98
N CYS A 41 -6.30 -14.08 -10.12
CA CYS A 41 -7.70 -13.70 -10.29
C CYS A 41 -8.25 -12.94 -9.07
N VAL A 42 -7.96 -13.39 -7.85
CA VAL A 42 -8.35 -12.68 -6.62
C VAL A 42 -7.71 -11.31 -6.57
N SER A 43 -6.42 -11.21 -6.89
CA SER A 43 -5.70 -9.93 -6.95
C SER A 43 -6.32 -8.97 -7.96
N LEU A 44 -6.67 -9.45 -9.15
CA LEU A 44 -7.34 -8.67 -10.19
C LEU A 44 -8.67 -8.11 -9.66
N TRP A 45 -9.55 -8.96 -9.15
CA TRP A 45 -10.89 -8.56 -8.70
C TRP A 45 -10.87 -7.68 -7.46
N VAL A 46 -9.96 -7.92 -6.51
CA VAL A 46 -9.82 -7.07 -5.32
C VAL A 46 -9.30 -5.67 -5.68
N ARG A 47 -8.47 -5.54 -6.73
CA ARG A 47 -8.03 -4.24 -7.27
C ARG A 47 -9.14 -3.51 -8.02
N ALA A 48 -9.91 -4.27 -8.80
CA ALA A 48 -11.08 -3.80 -9.52
C ALA A 48 -12.19 -3.29 -8.56
N LEU A 49 -12.32 -3.89 -7.37
CA LEU A 49 -13.35 -3.55 -6.38
C LEU A 49 -12.75 -2.86 -5.14
N PRO A 50 -12.16 -1.66 -5.24
CA PRO A 50 -11.46 -1.05 -4.12
C PRO A 50 -12.42 -0.55 -3.03
N LEU A 51 -12.01 -0.69 -1.76
CA LEU A 51 -12.75 -0.14 -0.61
C LEU A 51 -12.65 1.40 -0.51
N ILE A 52 -11.63 2.01 -1.12
CA ILE A 52 -11.41 3.46 -1.14
C ILE A 52 -11.53 3.97 -2.58
N SER A 53 -12.22 5.10 -2.78
CA SER A 53 -12.20 5.83 -4.05
C SER A 53 -10.95 6.69 -4.18
N GLY A 54 -10.29 6.62 -5.33
CA GLY A 54 -9.19 7.52 -5.67
C GLY A 54 -9.74 8.88 -6.10
N GLY A 55 -10.11 9.74 -5.14
CA GLY A 55 -10.28 11.19 -5.31
C GLY A 55 -11.44 11.70 -6.18
N ALA A 56 -11.89 10.96 -7.20
CA ALA A 56 -13.07 11.31 -7.96
C ALA A 56 -14.30 10.70 -7.26
N ALA A 57 -15.25 11.55 -6.91
CA ALA A 57 -16.62 11.14 -6.60
C ALA A 57 -17.25 10.60 -7.90
N SER A 58 -16.85 9.40 -8.28
CA SER A 58 -17.50 8.68 -9.37
C SER A 58 -18.88 8.24 -8.87
N PRO A 59 -19.96 8.37 -9.66
CA PRO A 59 -21.34 8.06 -9.23
C PRO A 59 -21.59 6.55 -8.95
N ILE A 60 -20.54 5.74 -9.05
CA ILE A 60 -20.35 4.36 -8.56
C ILE A 60 -20.76 4.12 -7.09
N LYS A 61 -21.04 5.14 -6.27
CA LYS A 61 -21.55 4.94 -4.90
C LYS A 61 -22.87 4.15 -4.85
N ALA A 62 -23.72 4.30 -5.88
CA ALA A 62 -24.94 3.49 -6.00
C ALA A 62 -24.63 2.01 -6.24
N MET A 63 -23.50 1.73 -6.91
CA MET A 63 -23.11 0.40 -7.34
C MET A 63 -22.31 -0.38 -6.29
N PHE A 64 -21.48 0.30 -5.50
CA PHE A 64 -20.75 -0.28 -4.36
C PHE A 64 -21.02 0.49 -3.07
N PRO A 65 -22.12 0.18 -2.37
CA PRO A 65 -22.51 0.86 -1.12
C PRO A 65 -21.47 0.75 0.00
N TYR A 66 -20.58 -0.26 -0.08
CA TYR A 66 -19.49 -0.49 0.87
C TYR A 66 -18.24 0.37 0.65
N ARG A 67 -18.18 1.16 -0.43
CA ARG A 67 -17.00 1.96 -0.78
C ARG A 67 -16.96 3.26 0.02
N ALA A 68 -15.78 3.59 0.55
CA ALA A 68 -15.49 4.88 1.16
C ALA A 68 -14.87 5.84 0.12
N ASN A 69 -15.12 7.13 0.26
CA ASN A 69 -14.56 8.18 -0.60
C ASN A 69 -13.09 8.48 -0.29
N SER A 70 -12.61 8.13 0.90
CA SER A 70 -11.22 8.30 1.31
C SER A 70 -10.82 7.26 2.35
N ARG A 71 -9.50 7.10 2.55
CA ARG A 71 -8.93 6.27 3.62
C ARG A 71 -9.44 6.72 4.99
N ASP A 72 -9.40 8.02 5.26
CA ASP A 72 -9.80 8.56 6.57
C ASP A 72 -11.28 8.33 6.84
N GLN A 73 -12.13 8.41 5.83
CA GLN A 73 -13.55 8.08 5.98
C GLN A 73 -13.76 6.61 6.35
N PHE A 74 -13.06 5.69 5.67
CA PHE A 74 -13.13 4.27 5.97
C PHE A 74 -12.67 3.97 7.41
N LEU A 75 -11.54 4.57 7.83
CA LEU A 75 -10.99 4.36 9.16
C LEU A 75 -11.87 4.94 10.27
N LYS A 76 -12.63 6.00 9.99
CA LYS A 76 -13.61 6.58 10.92
C LYS A 76 -14.89 5.75 11.05
N TRP A 77 -15.16 4.79 10.17
CA TRP A 77 -16.33 3.93 10.31
C TRP A 77 -16.24 3.04 11.56
N PRO A 78 -17.36 2.71 12.23
CA PRO A 78 -17.38 1.69 13.27
C PRO A 78 -16.80 0.38 12.74
N LEU A 79 -16.11 -0.38 13.61
CA LEU A 79 -15.47 -1.64 13.22
C LEU A 79 -16.44 -2.59 12.51
N GLY A 80 -17.69 -2.70 12.98
CA GLY A 80 -18.71 -3.51 12.32
C GLY A 80 -18.96 -3.11 10.87
N LYS A 81 -18.99 -1.80 10.56
CA LYS A 81 -19.15 -1.30 9.20
C LYS A 81 -17.91 -1.54 8.34
N GLN A 82 -16.70 -1.40 8.90
CA GLN A 82 -15.46 -1.77 8.21
C GLN A 82 -15.48 -3.26 7.82
N ARG A 83 -15.86 -4.15 8.75
CA ARG A 83 -15.98 -5.59 8.46
C ARG A 83 -17.06 -5.89 7.45
N ALA A 84 -18.24 -5.29 7.57
CA ALA A 84 -19.31 -5.47 6.60
C ALA A 84 -18.84 -5.08 5.19
N ALA A 85 -18.12 -3.97 5.04
CA ALA A 85 -17.59 -3.53 3.76
C ALA A 85 -16.55 -4.51 3.17
N GLU A 86 -15.61 -4.99 4.00
CA GLU A 86 -14.63 -6.00 3.58
C GLU A 86 -15.29 -7.29 3.09
N PHE A 87 -16.30 -7.76 3.82
CA PHE A 87 -17.05 -8.98 3.48
C PHE A 87 -17.95 -8.78 2.27
N GLN A 88 -18.56 -7.60 2.09
CA GLN A 88 -19.33 -7.31 0.87
C GLN A 88 -18.43 -7.33 -0.36
N ARG A 89 -17.26 -6.68 -0.32
CA ARG A 89 -16.27 -6.80 -1.40
C ARG A 89 -15.87 -8.26 -1.64
N GLY A 90 -15.59 -9.01 -0.58
CA GLY A 90 -15.21 -10.42 -0.68
C GLY A 90 -16.29 -11.27 -1.36
N ARG A 91 -17.58 -10.98 -1.13
CA ARG A 91 -18.70 -11.66 -1.80
C ARG A 91 -18.73 -11.37 -3.29
N GLU A 92 -18.51 -10.12 -3.68
CA GLU A 92 -18.44 -9.77 -5.11
C GLU A 92 -17.25 -10.45 -5.79
N VAL A 93 -16.07 -10.44 -5.16
CA VAL A 93 -14.90 -11.17 -5.68
C VAL A 93 -15.23 -12.65 -5.85
N LYS A 94 -15.83 -13.29 -4.83
CA LYS A 94 -16.20 -14.71 -4.90
C LYS A 94 -17.18 -14.98 -6.05
N ARG A 95 -18.20 -14.13 -6.21
CA ARG A 95 -19.16 -14.19 -7.30
C ARG A 95 -18.47 -14.13 -8.66
N TRP A 96 -17.48 -13.26 -8.83
CA TRP A 96 -16.74 -13.16 -10.10
C TRP A 96 -15.83 -14.36 -10.37
N LEU A 97 -15.21 -14.95 -9.35
CA LEU A 97 -14.47 -16.21 -9.52
C LEU A 97 -15.38 -17.36 -9.98
N GLU A 98 -16.63 -17.37 -9.53
CA GLU A 98 -17.66 -18.33 -9.97
C GLU A 98 -18.09 -18.06 -11.42
N ILE A 99 -18.35 -16.79 -11.77
CA ILE A 99 -18.73 -16.39 -13.15
C ILE A 99 -17.62 -16.69 -14.16
N CYS A 100 -16.37 -16.39 -13.82
CA CYS A 100 -15.20 -16.67 -14.66
C CYS A 100 -14.80 -18.16 -14.64
N ASN A 101 -15.53 -19.02 -13.92
CA ASN A 101 -15.27 -20.45 -13.79
C ASN A 101 -13.79 -20.81 -13.49
N VAL A 102 -13.14 -20.04 -12.62
CA VAL A 102 -11.70 -20.21 -12.34
C VAL A 102 -11.46 -21.57 -11.65
N GLU A 103 -10.49 -22.34 -12.14
CA GLU A 103 -10.07 -23.60 -11.54
C GLU A 103 -9.53 -23.37 -10.13
N GLY A 104 -9.93 -24.16 -9.14
CA GLY A 104 -9.46 -23.99 -7.75
C GLY A 104 -10.17 -22.89 -6.94
N ARG A 105 -11.22 -22.25 -7.49
CA ARG A 105 -12.07 -21.29 -6.76
C ARG A 105 -12.66 -21.85 -5.44
N GLU A 106 -12.87 -23.16 -5.38
CA GLU A 106 -13.39 -23.90 -4.22
C GLU A 106 -12.54 -23.66 -2.96
N GLN A 107 -11.23 -23.45 -3.14
CA GLN A 107 -10.27 -23.23 -2.06
C GLN A 107 -10.34 -21.82 -1.47
N TRP A 108 -11.14 -20.93 -2.05
CA TRP A 108 -11.27 -19.53 -1.65
C TRP A 108 -12.62 -19.27 -0.98
N SER A 109 -12.68 -19.58 0.32
CA SER A 109 -13.77 -19.12 1.17
C SER A 109 -13.79 -17.60 1.30
N LEU A 110 -14.94 -17.05 1.70
CA LEU A 110 -15.10 -15.62 1.90
C LEU A 110 -14.09 -15.05 2.91
N THR A 111 -13.78 -15.81 3.97
CA THR A 111 -12.79 -15.45 4.97
C THR A 111 -11.36 -15.49 4.42
N GLN A 112 -11.03 -16.43 3.53
CA GLN A 112 -9.74 -16.46 2.84
C GLN A 112 -9.57 -15.27 1.90
N ILE A 113 -10.60 -14.90 1.13
CA ILE A 113 -10.55 -13.70 0.27
C ILE A 113 -10.32 -12.44 1.11
N VAL A 114 -11.07 -12.27 2.20
CA VAL A 114 -10.90 -11.12 3.10
C VAL A 114 -9.53 -11.14 3.78
N GLY A 115 -9.07 -12.31 4.25
CA GLY A 115 -7.78 -12.49 4.89
C GLY A 115 -6.61 -12.20 3.95
N TRP A 116 -6.69 -12.69 2.71
CA TRP A 116 -5.75 -12.39 1.65
C TRP A 116 -5.71 -10.90 1.34
N ALA A 117 -6.87 -10.26 1.15
CA ALA A 117 -6.93 -8.84 0.87
C ALA A 117 -6.36 -7.96 2.02
N ARG A 118 -6.45 -8.41 3.28
CA ARG A 118 -5.76 -7.77 4.40
C ARG A 118 -4.24 -8.00 4.34
N ARG A 119 -3.79 -9.23 4.09
CA ARG A 119 -2.37 -9.61 4.03
C ARG A 119 -1.61 -8.83 2.96
N TYR A 120 -2.22 -8.62 1.79
CA TYR A 120 -1.62 -7.92 0.67
C TYR A 120 -2.00 -6.42 0.59
N ALA A 121 -2.39 -5.83 1.73
CA ALA A 121 -2.67 -4.39 1.87
C ALA A 121 -3.75 -3.82 0.92
N HIS A 122 -4.70 -4.64 0.49
CA HIS A 122 -5.90 -4.19 -0.24
C HIS A 122 -7.02 -3.71 0.69
N THR A 123 -6.90 -3.94 1.99
CA THR A 123 -7.78 -3.36 3.01
C THR A 123 -7.04 -2.25 3.75
N PRO A 124 -7.64 -1.05 3.89
CA PRO A 124 -7.06 0.02 4.69
C PRO A 124 -7.12 -0.40 6.15
N LEU A 125 -5.98 -0.77 6.71
CA LEU A 125 -5.88 -1.05 8.14
C LEU A 125 -5.58 0.27 8.86
N PRO A 126 -6.35 0.63 9.89
CA PRO A 126 -5.81 1.55 10.89
C PRO A 126 -4.60 0.84 11.51
N TYR A 127 -3.60 1.61 11.92
CA TYR A 127 -2.61 1.07 12.86
C TYR A 127 -3.39 0.56 14.07
N ARG A 128 -3.51 -0.76 14.19
CA ARG A 128 -4.14 -1.41 15.33
C ARG A 128 -3.05 -2.14 16.09
N LYS A 129 -2.92 -1.82 17.37
CA LYS A 129 -2.47 -2.80 18.36
C LYS A 129 -3.37 -4.04 18.17
N ILE A 130 -2.75 -5.18 17.92
CA ILE A 130 -3.44 -6.43 17.59
C ILE A 130 -4.32 -6.81 18.78
N LEU A 131 -5.59 -6.41 18.76
CA LEU A 131 -6.59 -6.94 19.69
C LEU A 131 -7.11 -8.25 19.09
N ARG A 132 -6.53 -9.36 19.56
CA ARG A 132 -6.94 -10.72 19.16
C ARG A 132 -8.23 -11.10 19.89
N THR A 133 -9.16 -11.68 19.13
CA THR A 133 -10.41 -12.27 19.60
C THR A 133 -10.14 -13.58 20.33
N ASP A 134 -10.77 -13.68 21.50
CA ASP A 134 -11.09 -14.81 22.37
C ASP A 134 -10.43 -16.18 22.12
N ASN A 135 -9.65 -16.56 23.14
CA ASN A 135 -9.33 -17.88 23.68
C ASN A 135 -8.16 -18.72 23.14
N LYS A 136 -7.21 -18.92 24.09
CA LYS A 136 -6.16 -19.96 24.21
C LYS A 136 -4.93 -19.84 23.32
N ASN A 137 -4.24 -18.71 23.45
CA ASN A 137 -2.77 -18.62 23.62
C ASN A 137 -2.47 -17.13 23.67
N GLN A 138 -2.46 -16.60 24.89
CA GLN A 138 -2.14 -15.21 25.18
C GLN A 138 -0.65 -15.02 24.86
N MET A 139 -0.34 -14.75 23.60
CA MET A 139 1.03 -14.44 23.20
C MET A 139 1.31 -13.01 23.68
N GLU A 140 2.21 -12.90 24.64
CA GLU A 140 2.67 -11.63 25.19
C GLU A 140 3.54 -10.92 24.15
N ILE A 141 3.19 -9.68 23.81
CA ILE A 141 4.04 -8.87 22.94
C ILE A 141 5.14 -8.33 23.83
N LEU A 142 6.40 -8.69 23.57
CA LEU A 142 7.50 -8.06 24.29
C LEU A 142 7.53 -6.58 23.92
N PRO A 143 7.26 -5.66 24.86
CA PRO A 143 7.31 -4.24 24.56
C PRO A 143 8.75 -3.85 24.25
N LEU A 144 8.93 -3.12 23.15
CA LEU A 144 10.19 -2.43 22.88
C LEU A 144 10.27 -1.27 23.89
N GLU A 145 11.30 -1.26 24.74
CA GLU A 145 11.45 -0.29 25.84
C GLU A 145 11.72 1.13 25.35
N ASP A 146 12.27 1.27 24.14
CA ASP A 146 12.67 2.54 23.52
C ASP A 146 11.49 3.19 22.75
N PRO A 147 10.99 4.37 23.19
CA PRO A 147 9.91 5.09 22.50
C PRO A 147 10.22 5.45 21.03
N ASP A 148 11.48 5.75 20.72
CA ASP A 148 11.90 6.09 19.35
C ASP A 148 11.88 4.85 18.46
N LEU A 149 12.22 3.69 19.03
CA LEU A 149 12.13 2.41 18.34
C LEU A 149 10.67 2.01 18.09
N VAL A 150 9.77 2.29 19.03
CA VAL A 150 8.32 2.07 18.84
C VAL A 150 7.82 2.91 17.65
N CYS A 151 8.07 4.22 17.66
CA CYS A 151 7.67 5.12 16.58
C CYS A 151 8.28 4.71 15.23
N GLY A 152 9.56 4.32 15.23
CA GLY A 152 10.27 3.80 14.07
C GLY A 152 9.63 2.54 13.49
N CYS A 153 9.26 1.58 14.33
CA CYS A 153 8.55 0.36 13.92
C CYS A 153 7.18 0.68 13.30
N GLU A 154 6.45 1.67 13.83
CA GLU A 154 5.19 2.13 13.23
C GLU A 154 5.41 2.72 11.83
N TRP A 155 6.46 3.54 11.68
CA TRP A 155 6.83 4.14 10.42
C TRP A 155 7.21 3.08 9.38
N VAL A 156 8.04 2.10 9.77
CA VAL A 156 8.42 0.98 8.90
C VAL A 156 7.20 0.17 8.50
N GLY A 157 6.31 -0.17 9.44
CA GLY A 157 5.08 -0.91 9.14
C GLY A 157 4.18 -0.17 8.15
N ARG A 158 4.11 1.17 8.26
CA ARG A 158 3.37 2.02 7.32
C ARG A 158 3.97 2.00 5.92
N ARG A 159 5.29 2.20 5.79
CA ARG A 159 6.01 2.16 4.52
C ARG A 159 5.93 0.79 3.84
N ALA A 160 6.14 -0.29 4.60
CA ALA A 160 5.98 -1.65 4.11
C ALA A 160 4.56 -1.90 3.58
N SER A 161 3.54 -1.40 4.28
CA SER A 161 2.15 -1.50 3.82
C SER A 161 1.86 -0.73 2.54
N GLU A 162 2.49 0.45 2.34
CA GLU A 162 2.36 1.24 1.10
C GLU A 162 2.88 0.48 -0.12
N ILE A 163 3.99 -0.27 0.05
CA ILE A 163 4.55 -1.15 -0.99
C ILE A 163 3.96 -2.56 -0.96
N LYS A 164 2.90 -2.80 -0.16
CA LYS A 164 2.18 -4.07 -0.02
C LYS A 164 3.04 -5.25 0.48
N VAL A 165 4.08 -4.95 1.24
CA VAL A 165 4.91 -5.94 1.96
C VAL A 165 4.35 -6.11 3.37
N ASN A 166 4.05 -7.36 3.73
CA ASN A 166 3.60 -7.71 5.08
C ASN A 166 4.79 -8.18 5.92
N LEU A 167 5.03 -7.50 7.05
CA LEU A 167 6.05 -7.86 8.04
C LEU A 167 5.35 -8.48 9.26
N PRO A 168 5.20 -9.82 9.31
CA PRO A 168 4.57 -10.49 10.45
C PRO A 168 5.43 -10.37 11.70
N MET A 169 4.79 -10.39 12.87
CA MET A 169 5.50 -10.56 14.15
C MET A 169 6.04 -11.98 14.25
N GLU A 170 7.26 -12.11 14.74
CA GLU A 170 7.95 -13.39 14.92
C GLU A 170 7.77 -13.86 16.37
N GLU A 171 7.61 -15.18 16.56
CA GLU A 171 7.58 -15.79 17.88
C GLU A 171 9.02 -15.96 18.38
N PHE A 172 9.38 -15.22 19.43
CA PHE A 172 10.71 -15.26 20.03
C PHE A 172 10.83 -16.43 21.02
N GLN A 173 9.77 -16.68 21.78
CA GLN A 173 9.61 -17.80 22.71
C GLN A 173 8.16 -18.28 22.67
N PRO A 174 7.83 -19.51 23.13
CA PRO A 174 6.47 -19.99 23.20
C PRO A 174 5.55 -18.99 23.91
N GLY A 175 4.65 -18.37 23.17
CA GLY A 175 3.76 -17.35 23.70
C GLY A 175 4.38 -15.97 23.91
N ILE A 176 5.53 -15.64 23.32
CA ILE A 176 6.09 -14.28 23.28
C ILE A 176 6.39 -13.91 21.83
N VAL A 177 5.81 -12.80 21.35
CA VAL A 177 6.02 -12.31 19.98
C VAL A 177 6.69 -10.94 19.95
N VAL A 178 7.55 -10.71 18.95
CA VAL A 178 8.35 -9.49 18.82
C VAL A 178 8.35 -9.00 17.37
N ASP A 179 8.32 -7.68 17.19
CA ASP A 179 8.38 -7.00 15.89
C ASP A 179 9.85 -6.79 15.44
N VAL A 180 10.68 -7.85 15.49
CA VAL A 180 12.13 -7.78 15.23
C VAL A 180 12.42 -7.25 13.83
N THR A 181 11.68 -7.74 12.82
CA THR A 181 11.88 -7.32 11.43
C THR A 181 11.71 -5.81 11.25
N LYS A 182 10.70 -5.21 11.91
CA LYS A 182 10.46 -3.77 11.86
C LYS A 182 11.53 -2.99 12.61
N ALA A 183 11.97 -3.49 13.76
CA ALA A 183 13.04 -2.89 14.55
C ALA A 183 14.37 -2.88 13.79
N VAL A 184 14.73 -4.00 13.17
CA VAL A 184 15.94 -4.12 12.33
C VAL A 184 15.87 -3.19 11.13
N ALA A 185 14.74 -3.16 10.42
CA ALA A 185 14.54 -2.26 9.30
C ALA A 185 14.64 -0.78 9.72
N TRP A 186 14.09 -0.40 10.87
CA TRP A 186 14.24 0.96 11.40
C TRP A 186 15.69 1.30 11.72
N LYS A 187 16.43 0.40 12.39
CA LYS A 187 17.86 0.59 12.67
C LYS A 187 18.70 0.66 11.40
N ALA A 188 18.36 -0.11 10.37
CA ALA A 188 19.01 -0.03 9.06
C ALA A 188 18.79 1.34 8.39
N VAL A 189 17.56 1.87 8.46
CA VAL A 189 17.23 3.21 7.94
C VAL A 189 17.97 4.30 8.71
N LEU A 190 18.02 4.22 10.04
CA LEU A 190 18.80 5.17 10.86
C LEU A 190 20.29 5.13 10.51
N SER A 191 20.87 3.92 10.41
CA SER A 191 22.28 3.75 10.04
C SER A 191 22.56 4.35 8.66
N PHE A 192 21.65 4.13 7.69
CA PHE A 192 21.73 4.75 6.37
C PHE A 192 21.67 6.29 6.44
N MET A 193 20.77 6.85 7.24
CA MET A 193 20.66 8.31 7.40
C MET A 193 21.92 8.91 8.05
N GLU A 194 22.47 8.26 9.07
CA GLU A 194 23.71 8.69 9.72
C GLU A 194 24.90 8.65 8.75
N ASP A 195 25.03 7.55 8.01
CA ASP A 195 26.08 7.39 7.00
C ASP A 195 25.95 8.43 5.89
N LEU A 196 24.72 8.69 5.41
CA LEU A 196 24.46 9.71 4.40
C LEU A 196 24.79 11.12 4.91
N LEU A 197 24.41 11.45 6.15
CA LEU A 197 24.74 12.73 6.77
C LEU A 197 26.25 12.89 6.93
N ARG A 198 26.97 11.84 7.35
CA ARG A 198 28.43 11.85 7.49
C ARG A 198 29.12 12.05 6.14
N ALA A 199 28.68 11.32 5.10
CA ALA A 199 29.20 11.47 3.75
C ALA A 199 28.92 12.87 3.20
N SER A 200 27.70 13.38 3.37
CA SER A 200 27.32 14.73 2.94
C SER A 200 28.11 15.81 3.66
N HIS A 201 28.37 15.64 4.96
CA HIS A 201 29.22 16.54 5.72
C HIS A 201 30.68 16.49 5.25
N SER A 202 31.19 15.30 4.89
CA SER A 202 32.52 15.15 4.28
C SER A 202 32.63 15.88 2.94
N GLN A 203 31.60 15.81 2.09
CA GLN A 203 31.55 16.56 0.83
C GLN A 203 31.53 18.07 1.07
N ALA A 204 30.75 18.53 2.04
CA ALA A 204 30.72 19.93 2.47
C ALA A 204 32.11 20.40 2.98
N TRP A 205 32.84 19.52 3.63
CA TRP A 205 34.18 19.80 4.14
C TRP A 205 35.18 19.99 2.99
N GLN A 206 35.14 19.11 1.99
CA GLN A 206 36.03 19.17 0.82
C GLN A 206 35.85 20.47 0.03
N GLU A 207 34.60 20.94 -0.11
CA GLU A 207 34.34 22.24 -0.75
C GLU A 207 34.90 23.41 0.06
N ASN A 208 34.74 23.38 1.39
CA ASN A 208 35.19 24.46 2.27
C ASN A 208 36.73 24.52 2.42
N SER A 209 37.40 23.38 2.22
CA SER A 209 38.85 23.21 2.37
C SER A 209 39.67 24.08 1.42
N ASN A 210 39.09 24.53 0.31
CA ASN A 210 39.75 25.42 -0.64
C ASN A 210 39.82 26.88 -0.16
N HIS A 211 39.09 27.25 0.90
CA HIS A 211 39.04 28.63 1.38
C HIS A 211 39.23 28.79 2.91
N VAL A 212 38.80 27.84 3.77
CA VAL A 212 38.87 27.97 5.23
C VAL A 212 38.88 26.59 5.95
N VAL A 213 39.77 26.39 6.94
CA VAL A 213 39.79 25.21 7.84
C VAL A 213 38.76 25.37 8.96
N VAL A 214 37.47 25.48 8.61
CA VAL A 214 36.37 25.58 9.58
C VAL A 214 35.32 24.54 9.23
N PRO A 215 34.72 23.85 10.23
CA PRO A 215 33.63 22.92 9.99
C PRO A 215 32.49 23.56 9.22
N PRO A 216 31.99 22.92 8.14
CA PRO A 216 30.86 23.44 7.39
C PRO A 216 29.63 23.46 8.30
N LYS A 217 29.06 24.65 8.48
CA LYS A 217 27.90 24.85 9.37
C LYS A 217 26.59 24.34 8.78
N THR A 218 26.53 24.13 7.47
CA THR A 218 25.31 23.76 6.76
C THR A 218 25.58 22.71 5.69
N ILE A 219 24.79 21.64 5.69
CA ILE A 219 24.76 20.65 4.61
C ILE A 219 23.68 21.11 3.62
N SER A 220 24.08 21.33 2.37
CA SER A 220 23.18 21.74 1.29
C SER A 220 22.90 20.57 0.34
N PHE A 221 21.89 20.71 -0.51
CA PHE A 221 21.46 19.66 -1.44
C PHE A 221 22.59 19.14 -2.35
N LYS A 222 23.50 20.03 -2.81
CA LYS A 222 24.65 19.63 -3.63
C LYS A 222 25.57 18.64 -2.91
N HIS A 223 25.75 18.79 -1.59
CA HIS A 223 26.60 17.88 -0.82
C HIS A 223 25.95 16.50 -0.68
N VAL A 224 24.62 16.45 -0.53
CA VAL A 224 23.86 15.20 -0.46
C VAL A 224 23.87 14.49 -1.81
N LYS A 225 23.66 15.21 -2.91
CA LYS A 225 23.76 14.65 -4.26
C LYS A 225 25.15 14.10 -4.53
N ALA A 226 26.20 14.86 -4.22
CA ALA A 226 27.59 14.42 -4.34
C ALA A 226 27.88 13.18 -3.48
N ALA A 227 27.37 13.12 -2.25
CA ALA A 227 27.55 11.96 -1.38
C ALA A 227 26.91 10.70 -1.98
N LEU A 228 25.70 10.81 -2.54
CA LEU A 228 25.02 9.70 -3.20
C LEU A 228 25.76 9.24 -4.46
N SER A 229 26.14 10.18 -5.35
CA SER A 229 26.80 9.84 -6.62
C SER A 229 28.23 9.31 -6.45
N PHE A 230 29.04 9.91 -5.56
CA PHE A 230 30.47 9.59 -5.50
C PHE A 230 30.83 8.53 -4.46
N THR A 231 30.02 8.37 -3.41
CA THR A 231 30.36 7.46 -2.30
C THR A 231 29.64 6.12 -2.41
N ARG A 232 28.52 6.06 -3.16
CA ARG A 232 27.60 4.90 -3.16
C ARG A 232 26.99 4.66 -4.55
N PRO A 233 27.68 3.95 -5.46
CA PRO A 233 27.18 3.69 -6.81
C PRO A 233 25.87 2.90 -6.85
N GLU A 234 25.54 2.13 -5.79
CA GLU A 234 24.23 1.50 -5.61
C GLU A 234 23.05 2.49 -5.68
N PHE A 235 23.30 3.77 -5.42
CA PHE A 235 22.30 4.84 -5.40
C PHE A 235 22.29 5.70 -6.67
N ASP A 236 23.03 5.30 -7.71
CA ASP A 236 23.04 5.99 -9.01
C ASP A 236 21.67 6.06 -9.67
N LEU A 237 20.79 5.10 -9.37
CA LEU A 237 19.38 5.12 -9.77
C LEU A 237 18.65 6.38 -9.30
N PHE A 238 19.05 6.95 -8.16
CA PHE A 238 18.43 8.15 -7.59
C PHE A 238 19.06 9.46 -8.07
N THR A 239 20.28 9.42 -8.60
CA THR A 239 21.02 10.61 -9.03
C THR A 239 21.05 10.78 -10.54
N CYS A 240 20.73 9.71 -11.28
CA CYS A 240 20.84 9.58 -12.73
C CYS A 240 22.26 9.76 -13.28
N ASP A 241 23.29 9.83 -12.42
CA ASP A 241 24.68 10.06 -12.86
C ASP A 241 25.27 8.85 -13.61
N GLY A 242 24.71 7.65 -13.44
CA GLY A 242 25.17 6.41 -14.07
C GLY A 242 24.33 5.91 -15.26
N LEU A 243 23.25 6.62 -15.66
CA LEU A 243 22.32 6.14 -16.70
C LEU A 243 22.76 6.44 -18.15
N GLY A 244 23.97 6.97 -18.33
CA GLY A 244 24.51 7.37 -19.63
C GLY A 244 23.88 8.67 -20.15
N THR A 245 24.67 9.48 -20.84
CA THR A 245 24.16 10.64 -21.58
C THR A 245 23.45 10.17 -22.84
N VAL A 246 22.30 10.78 -23.17
CA VAL A 246 21.66 10.60 -24.47
C VAL A 246 22.68 11.00 -25.53
N ALA A 247 23.13 10.06 -26.36
CA ALA A 247 23.94 10.38 -27.52
C ALA A 247 23.10 11.31 -28.39
N GLU A 248 23.51 12.58 -28.51
CA GLU A 248 22.95 13.47 -29.52
C GLU A 248 23.13 12.77 -30.86
N LEU A 249 22.02 12.36 -31.46
CA LEU A 249 22.00 11.89 -32.84
C LEU A 249 22.40 13.10 -33.69
N VAL A 250 23.66 13.12 -34.08
CA VAL A 250 24.19 14.05 -35.08
C VAL A 250 23.46 13.71 -36.39
N GLU A 251 22.54 14.58 -36.79
CA GLU A 251 21.97 14.61 -38.16
C GLU A 251 23.03 14.99 -39.19
#